data_AF-A0A0C2C976-F1
#
_entry.id   AF-A0A0C2C976-F1
#
_cell.length_a   1.000
_cell.length_b   1.000
_cell.length_c   1.000
_cell.angle_alpha   90.00
_cell.angle_beta   90.00
_cell.angle_gamma   90.00
#
_symmetry.space_group_name_H-M   'P 1'
#
loop_
_entity.id
_entity.type
_entity.pdbx_description
1 polymer ?
#
loop_
_entity_poly.entity_id
_entity_poly.type
_entity_poly.pdbx_seq_one_letter_code
_entity_poly.pdbx_strand_id
1 'polypeptide(L)'
;MTVHSTTRAAEPISSAEKEQIDALRARLNECLKKIPEDLDTDLNLVRWIRGYQGDIEKICTNFSHYVSSRSASGFVGRDLPEKYFEMPAIKPFLPFIASSRLGDSVWSEEHNAFMFVERAWAQPREFIKTFKTSDYLIHCFGYSELLLQLILE
;
A
#
# COMPACT_ATOMS: atom_id res chain seq x y z
N MET A 1 -4.92 16.63 -28.35
CA MET A 1 -4.45 15.23 -28.42
C MET A 1 -5.14 14.51 -27.27
N THR A 2 -6.20 13.76 -27.55
CA THR A 2 -7.00 13.10 -26.52
C THR A 2 -6.35 11.75 -26.25
N VAL A 3 -5.68 11.59 -25.11
CA VAL A 3 -5.18 10.30 -24.67
C VAL A 3 -6.39 9.47 -24.26
N HIS A 4 -6.80 8.52 -25.09
CA HIS A 4 -7.80 7.54 -24.68
C HIS A 4 -7.15 6.63 -23.64
N SER A 5 -7.57 6.78 -22.37
CA SER A 5 -7.14 5.92 -21.29
C SER A 5 -7.64 4.49 -21.56
N THR A 6 -6.74 3.57 -21.84
CA THR A 6 -7.02 2.13 -21.97
C THR A 6 -6.96 1.45 -20.60
N THR A 7 -7.45 2.11 -19.55
CA THR A 7 -7.47 1.54 -18.20
C THR A 7 -8.47 0.39 -18.18
N ARG A 8 -7.97 -0.84 -18.31
CA ARG A 8 -8.71 -2.07 -18.11
C ARG A 8 -8.49 -2.55 -16.67
N ALA A 9 -9.53 -3.06 -16.03
CA ALA A 9 -9.41 -3.76 -14.76
C ALA A 9 -8.41 -4.93 -14.88
N ALA A 10 -7.76 -5.28 -13.78
CA ALA A 10 -6.91 -6.46 -13.77
C ALA A 10 -7.72 -7.71 -14.09
N GLU A 11 -7.13 -8.65 -14.83
CA GLU A 11 -7.77 -9.94 -15.08
C GLU A 11 -8.07 -10.64 -13.74
N PRO A 12 -9.23 -11.31 -13.63
CA PRO A 12 -9.53 -12.17 -12.50
C PRO A 12 -8.42 -13.18 -12.24
N ILE A 13 -8.29 -13.64 -10.99
CA ILE A 13 -7.30 -14.65 -10.61
C ILE A 13 -7.64 -15.96 -11.33
N SER A 14 -6.75 -16.38 -12.23
CA SER A 14 -6.87 -17.63 -12.98
C SER A 14 -6.56 -18.85 -12.11
N SER A 15 -6.95 -20.05 -12.57
CA SER A 15 -6.63 -21.30 -11.86
C SER A 15 -5.12 -21.52 -11.72
N ALA A 16 -4.34 -21.18 -12.75
CA ALA A 16 -2.88 -21.28 -12.69
C ALA A 16 -2.28 -20.33 -11.64
N GLU A 17 -2.83 -19.12 -11.51
CA GLU A 17 -2.40 -18.18 -10.48
C GLU A 17 -2.77 -18.66 -9.07
N LYS A 18 -3.90 -19.37 -8.89
CA LYS A 18 -4.24 -19.96 -7.59
C LYS A 18 -3.18 -20.96 -7.12
N GLU A 19 -2.70 -21.83 -8.02
CA GLU A 19 -1.62 -22.77 -7.69
C GLU A 19 -0.33 -22.04 -7.30
N GLN A 20 0.00 -20.94 -8.00
CA GLN A 20 1.15 -20.10 -7.66
C GLN A 20 0.98 -19.36 -6.32
N ILE A 21 -0.24 -18.91 -6.00
CA ILE A 21 -0.58 -18.27 -4.73
C ILE A 21 -0.37 -19.25 -3.58
N ASP A 22 -0.86 -20.49 -3.71
CA ASP A 22 -0.69 -21.51 -2.67
C ASP A 22 0.79 -21.88 -2.47
N ALA A 23 1.54 -22.01 -3.57
CA ALA A 23 2.99 -22.24 -3.52
C ALA A 23 3.73 -21.09 -2.83
N LEU A 24 3.41 -19.84 -3.19
CA LEU A 24 4.00 -18.66 -2.57
C LEU A 24 3.63 -18.55 -1.09
N ARG A 25 2.36 -18.79 -0.74
CA ARG A 25 1.87 -18.76 0.63
C ARG A 25 2.60 -19.76 1.51
N ALA A 26 2.79 -21.00 1.03
CA ALA A 26 3.58 -22.01 1.73
C ALA A 26 5.02 -21.54 1.95
N ARG A 27 5.69 -21.05 0.89
CA ARG A 27 7.08 -20.58 0.96
C ARG A 27 7.26 -19.37 1.90
N LEU A 28 6.34 -18.41 1.87
CA LEU A 28 6.36 -17.25 2.77
C LEU A 28 6.16 -17.68 4.23
N ASN A 29 5.26 -18.64 4.50
CA ASN A 29 5.08 -19.16 5.86
C ASN A 29 6.32 -19.89 6.38
N GLU A 30 7.10 -20.56 5.53
CA GLU A 30 8.40 -21.12 5.92
C GLU A 30 9.41 -20.02 6.28
N CYS A 31 9.54 -18.99 5.43
CA CYS A 31 10.54 -17.93 5.60
C CYS A 31 10.21 -16.95 6.74
N LEU A 32 8.92 -16.62 6.93
CA LEU A 32 8.44 -15.64 7.89
C LEU A 32 7.87 -16.25 9.17
N LYS A 33 7.73 -17.57 9.24
CA LYS A 33 6.93 -18.33 10.22
C LYS A 33 5.42 -18.13 10.09
N LYS A 34 4.96 -16.92 9.78
CA LYS A 34 3.55 -16.60 9.50
C LYS A 34 3.45 -15.30 8.68
N ILE A 35 2.62 -15.30 7.63
CA ILE A 35 2.25 -14.07 6.91
C ILE A 35 1.33 -13.22 7.81
N PRO A 36 1.51 -11.88 7.88
CA PRO A 36 0.55 -11.01 8.55
C PRO A 36 -0.87 -11.16 7.98
N GLU A 37 -1.88 -11.23 8.84
CA GLU A 37 -3.28 -11.53 8.46
C GLU A 37 -3.93 -10.46 7.56
N ASP A 38 -3.40 -9.24 7.61
CA ASP A 38 -3.77 -8.10 6.76
C ASP A 38 -3.06 -8.12 5.40
N LEU A 39 -2.16 -9.08 5.17
CA LEU A 39 -1.45 -9.29 3.91
C LEU A 39 -1.69 -10.68 3.30
N ASP A 40 -2.22 -11.65 4.06
CA ASP A 40 -2.51 -13.00 3.59
C ASP A 40 -3.86 -13.07 2.87
N THR A 41 -3.93 -12.38 1.72
CA THR A 41 -5.07 -12.45 0.80
C THR A 41 -4.61 -12.89 -0.58
N ASP A 42 -5.44 -13.63 -1.31
CA ASP A 42 -5.13 -14.05 -2.69
C ASP A 42 -4.82 -12.85 -3.58
N LEU A 43 -5.56 -11.74 -3.39
CA LEU A 43 -5.35 -10.50 -4.13
C LEU A 43 -3.98 -9.87 -3.85
N ASN A 44 -3.53 -9.86 -2.59
CA ASN A 44 -2.21 -9.33 -2.28
C ASN A 44 -1.11 -10.25 -2.83
N LEU A 45 -1.21 -11.56 -2.60
CA LEU A 45 -0.21 -12.53 -3.04
C LEU A 45 -0.08 -12.56 -4.57
N VAL A 46 -1.19 -12.50 -5.31
CA VAL A 46 -1.15 -12.44 -6.78
C VAL A 46 -0.51 -11.15 -7.30
N ARG A 47 -0.63 -10.02 -6.58
CA ARG A 47 0.07 -8.78 -6.95
C ARG A 47 1.59 -8.95 -6.87
N TRP A 48 2.09 -9.63 -5.84
CA TRP A 48 3.51 -9.95 -5.73
C TRP A 48 3.96 -10.91 -6.84
N ILE A 49 3.17 -11.95 -7.13
CA ILE A 49 3.44 -12.89 -8.23
C ILE A 49 3.51 -12.15 -9.57
N ARG A 50 2.50 -11.35 -9.91
CA ARG A 50 2.46 -10.58 -11.16
C ARG A 50 3.60 -9.56 -11.23
N GLY A 51 3.88 -8.84 -10.13
CA GLY A 51 4.91 -7.81 -10.07
C GLY A 51 6.34 -8.35 -10.20
N TYR A 52 6.58 -9.59 -9.75
CA TYR A 52 7.88 -10.26 -9.85
C TYR A 52 7.90 -11.38 -10.90
N GLN A 53 6.90 -11.44 -11.79
CA GLN A 53 6.82 -12.40 -12.89
C GLN A 53 6.93 -13.87 -12.41
N GLY A 54 6.38 -14.17 -11.24
CA GLY A 54 6.40 -15.52 -10.65
C GLY A 54 7.72 -15.93 -9.98
N ASP A 55 8.68 -15.02 -9.81
CA ASP A 55 9.94 -15.30 -9.09
C ASP A 55 9.71 -15.39 -7.57
N ILE A 56 9.39 -16.61 -7.10
CA ILE A 56 9.03 -16.88 -5.70
C ILE A 56 10.16 -16.51 -4.72
N GLU A 57 11.43 -16.81 -5.04
CA GLU A 57 12.54 -16.57 -4.11
C GLU A 57 12.81 -15.07 -3.95
N LYS A 58 12.71 -14.31 -5.05
CA LYS A 58 12.82 -12.84 -5.00
C LYS A 58 11.64 -12.22 -4.26
N ILE A 59 10.42 -12.75 -4.44
CA ILE A 59 9.26 -12.34 -3.66
C ILE A 59 9.51 -12.59 -2.18
N CYS A 60 9.94 -13.78 -1.78
CA CYS A 60 10.17 -14.11 -0.37
C CYS A 60 11.16 -13.17 0.30
N THR A 61 12.26 -12.84 -0.39
CA THR A 61 13.26 -11.88 0.10
C THR A 61 12.65 -10.48 0.29
N ASN A 62 11.99 -9.96 -0.74
CA ASN A 62 11.47 -8.58 -0.72
C ASN A 62 10.24 -8.42 0.16
N PHE A 63 9.35 -9.42 0.19
CA PHE A 63 8.19 -9.45 1.07
C PHE A 63 8.62 -9.45 2.54
N SER A 64 9.70 -10.16 2.87
CA SER A 64 10.25 -10.15 4.24
C SER A 64 10.77 -8.78 4.67
N HIS A 65 11.48 -8.09 3.78
CA HIS A 65 11.91 -6.71 4.02
C HIS A 65 10.72 -5.76 4.13
N TYR A 66 9.71 -5.95 3.29
CA TYR A 66 8.48 -5.17 3.31
C TYR A 66 7.74 -5.32 4.66
N VAL A 67 7.48 -6.55 5.11
CA VAL A 67 6.86 -6.83 6.43
C VAL A 67 7.67 -6.21 7.56
N SER A 68 9.00 -6.33 7.52
CA SER A 68 9.88 -5.73 8.53
C SER A 68 9.79 -4.19 8.54
N SER A 69 9.71 -3.57 7.37
CA SER A 69 9.60 -2.11 7.22
C SER A 69 8.26 -1.59 7.73
N ARG A 70 7.15 -2.30 7.44
CA ARG A 70 5.82 -2.00 7.99
C ARG A 70 5.82 -2.05 9.51
N SER A 71 6.37 -3.13 10.07
CA SER A 71 6.47 -3.33 11.51
C SER A 71 7.29 -2.23 12.19
N ALA A 72 8.45 -1.89 11.63
CA ALA A 72 9.30 -0.82 12.14
C ALA A 72 8.64 0.57 12.08
N SER A 73 7.75 0.80 11.10
CA SER A 73 7.06 2.08 10.91
C SER A 73 5.71 2.14 11.66
N GLY A 74 5.25 1.03 12.24
CA GLY A 74 3.96 0.92 12.90
C GLY A 74 2.76 0.85 11.94
N PHE A 75 2.99 0.61 10.64
CA PHE A 75 1.95 0.49 9.62
C PHE A 75 1.47 -0.96 9.51
N VAL A 76 0.91 -1.47 10.60
CA VAL A 76 0.47 -2.86 10.73
C VAL A 76 -0.98 -2.94 11.13
N GLY A 77 -1.65 -4.01 10.68
CA GLY A 77 -3.01 -4.35 11.07
C GLY A 77 -4.06 -3.75 10.14
N ARG A 78 -5.23 -4.37 10.16
CA ARG A 78 -6.42 -3.94 9.39
C ARG A 78 -7.03 -2.64 9.91
N ASP A 79 -6.70 -2.25 11.14
CA ASP A 79 -7.13 -1.00 11.79
C ASP A 79 -6.28 0.22 11.38
N LEU A 80 -5.36 0.05 10.42
CA LEU A 80 -4.52 1.13 9.92
C LEU A 80 -5.34 2.29 9.34
N PRO A 81 -6.40 2.06 8.53
CA PRO A 81 -7.19 3.15 7.99
C PRO A 81 -7.82 4.08 9.02
N GLU A 82 -8.27 3.54 10.14
CA GLU A 82 -8.90 4.29 11.21
C GLU A 82 -7.88 5.08 12.05
N LYS A 83 -6.69 4.52 12.28
CA LYS A 83 -5.70 5.14 13.17
C LYS A 83 -4.67 6.03 12.47
N TYR A 84 -4.47 5.87 11.15
CA TYR A 84 -3.33 6.46 10.42
C TYR A 84 -3.14 7.96 10.69
N PHE A 85 -4.20 8.75 10.58
CA PHE A 85 -4.14 10.21 10.76
C PHE A 85 -3.95 10.64 12.22
N GLU A 86 -4.19 9.75 13.18
CA GLU A 86 -3.98 10.01 14.61
C GLU A 86 -2.61 9.51 15.11
N MET A 87 -1.85 8.79 14.28
CA MET A 87 -0.53 8.29 14.65
C MET A 87 0.41 9.46 15.00
N PRO A 88 1.18 9.38 16.11
CA PRO A 88 2.10 10.45 16.52
C PRO A 88 3.14 10.83 15.45
N ALA A 89 3.54 9.88 14.61
CA ALA A 89 4.46 10.09 13.51
C ALA A 89 3.82 10.74 12.26
N ILE A 90 2.49 10.86 12.21
CA ILE A 90 1.74 11.35 11.03
C ILE A 90 0.98 12.64 11.35
N LYS A 91 0.32 12.71 12.51
CA LYS A 91 -0.49 13.85 12.94
C LYS A 91 0.19 15.22 12.81
N PRO A 92 1.50 15.39 13.13
CA PRO A 92 2.18 16.67 12.97
C PRO A 92 2.31 17.18 11.52
N PHE A 93 2.18 16.28 10.53
CA PHE A 93 2.32 16.62 9.11
C PHE A 93 1.05 17.15 8.48
N LEU A 94 -0.10 16.79 9.04
CA LEU A 94 -1.42 17.06 8.45
C LEU A 94 -1.72 18.55 8.23
N PRO A 95 -1.28 19.50 9.07
CA PRO A 95 -1.48 20.93 8.80
C PRO A 95 -0.73 21.44 7.55
N PHE A 96 0.31 20.73 7.10
CA PHE A 96 1.17 21.16 5.99
C PHE A 96 0.86 20.43 4.67
N ILE A 97 0.04 19.39 4.73
CA ILE A 97 -0.31 18.55 3.59
C ILE A 97 -1.83 18.54 3.46
N ALA A 98 -2.34 19.13 2.38
CA ALA A 98 -3.75 19.01 2.01
C ALA A 98 -4.02 17.60 1.45
N SER A 99 -4.04 16.55 2.28
CA SER A 99 -4.43 15.22 1.80
C SER A 99 -5.94 15.04 1.90
N SER A 100 -6.63 14.83 0.77
CA SER A 100 -7.98 14.27 0.78
C SER A 100 -7.96 12.95 1.53
N ARG A 101 -8.83 12.75 2.52
CA ARG A 101 -8.89 11.46 3.22
C ARG A 101 -9.51 10.42 2.28
N LEU A 102 -8.87 9.27 2.14
CA LEU A 102 -9.47 8.12 1.46
C LEU A 102 -10.65 7.62 2.30
N GLY A 103 -11.77 7.34 1.66
CA GLY A 103 -12.99 6.84 2.27
C GLY A 103 -13.99 6.38 1.21
N ASP A 104 -15.12 5.82 1.61
CA ASP A 104 -16.08 5.15 0.72
C ASP A 104 -16.59 6.03 -0.44
N SER A 105 -16.57 7.36 -0.27
CA SER A 105 -17.03 8.31 -1.27
C SER A 105 -16.10 8.50 -2.48
N VAL A 106 -14.88 7.95 -2.47
CA VAL A 106 -13.92 8.08 -3.59
C VAL A 106 -13.77 6.80 -4.43
N TRP A 107 -14.60 5.80 -4.16
CA TRP A 107 -14.62 4.54 -4.90
C TRP A 107 -15.60 4.62 -6.06
N SER A 108 -15.14 4.19 -7.24
CA SER A 108 -16.00 3.94 -8.39
C SER A 108 -16.17 2.44 -8.52
N GLU A 109 -17.40 1.97 -8.71
CA GLU A 109 -17.66 0.54 -8.98
C GLU A 109 -17.14 0.13 -10.38
N GLU A 110 -17.03 1.08 -11.31
CA GLU A 110 -16.59 0.84 -12.69
C GLU A 110 -15.10 1.14 -12.94
N HIS A 111 -14.44 1.89 -12.05
CA HIS A 111 -13.05 2.34 -12.20
C HIS A 111 -12.27 2.17 -10.89
N ASN A 112 -10.96 1.87 -11.00
CA ASN A 112 -10.06 1.87 -9.83
C ASN A 112 -10.21 3.17 -9.03
N ALA A 113 -10.13 3.11 -7.69
CA ALA A 113 -10.26 4.25 -6.79
C ALA A 113 -9.54 5.52 -7.31
N PHE A 114 -10.25 6.65 -7.33
CA PHE A 114 -9.65 7.92 -7.72
C PHE A 114 -8.87 8.50 -6.54
N MET A 115 -7.54 8.38 -6.58
CA MET A 115 -6.68 9.03 -5.60
C MET A 115 -6.40 10.48 -6.00
N PHE A 116 -7.03 11.43 -5.32
CA PHE A 116 -6.62 12.83 -5.36
C PHE A 116 -5.62 13.10 -4.23
N VAL A 117 -4.34 13.19 -4.56
CA VAL A 117 -3.34 13.77 -3.65
C VAL A 117 -3.20 15.24 -4.01
N GLU A 118 -3.98 16.10 -3.35
CA GLU A 118 -3.74 17.54 -3.43
C GLU A 118 -2.39 17.86 -2.75
N ARG A 119 -1.32 17.87 -3.54
CA ARG A 119 0.00 18.30 -3.07
C ARG A 119 0.07 19.82 -3.04
N ALA A 120 -0.99 20.47 -2.59
CA ALA A 120 -1.03 21.91 -2.36
C ALA A 120 -0.27 22.17 -1.06
N TRP A 121 1.04 22.41 -1.20
CA TRP A 121 1.83 22.93 -0.11
C TRP A 121 1.50 24.39 0.06
N ALA A 122 0.84 24.74 1.17
CA ALA A 122 0.58 26.15 1.48
C ALA A 122 1.89 26.96 1.51
N GLN A 123 3.00 26.34 1.96
CA GLN A 123 4.32 26.97 2.11
C GLN A 123 5.49 25.98 1.91
N PRO A 124 5.86 25.60 0.68
CA PRO A 124 6.89 24.60 0.40
C PRO A 124 8.27 24.91 0.99
N ARG A 125 8.65 26.19 1.07
CA ARG A 125 9.92 26.62 1.67
C ARG A 125 9.99 26.42 3.17
N GLU A 126 8.86 26.56 3.87
CA GLU A 126 8.79 26.37 5.32
C GLU A 126 8.66 24.89 5.67
N PHE A 127 8.02 24.10 4.81
CA PHE A 127 7.96 22.65 4.95
C PHE A 127 9.34 21.98 5.02
N ILE A 128 10.23 22.30 4.06
CA ILE A 128 11.60 21.73 4.03
C ILE A 128 12.50 22.19 5.19
N LYS A 129 12.15 23.32 5.84
CA LYS A 129 12.87 23.82 7.03
C LYS A 129 12.36 23.18 8.32
N THR A 130 11.09 22.77 8.31
CA THR A 130 10.40 22.24 9.51
C THR A 130 10.57 20.73 9.63
N PHE A 131 10.67 20.01 8.52
CA PHE A 131 10.66 18.55 8.51
C PHE A 131 11.87 17.96 7.81
N LYS A 132 12.29 16.78 8.28
CA LYS A 132 13.30 16.00 7.59
C LYS A 132 12.65 15.30 6.40
N THR A 133 13.43 15.10 5.34
CA THR A 133 13.02 14.29 4.18
C THR A 133 12.57 12.89 4.61
N SER A 134 13.19 12.31 5.64
CA SER A 134 12.77 11.01 6.21
C SER A 134 11.32 10.99 6.64
N ASP A 135 10.85 12.05 7.27
CA ASP A 135 9.52 12.08 7.86
C ASP A 135 8.45 12.21 6.76
N TYR A 136 8.79 12.95 5.71
CA TYR A 136 7.99 13.02 4.50
C TYR A 136 7.89 11.66 3.77
N LEU A 137 8.99 10.92 3.68
CA LEU A 137 8.99 9.58 3.09
C LEU A 137 8.16 8.60 3.92
N ILE A 138 8.19 8.72 5.26
CA ILE A 138 7.33 7.94 6.16
C ILE A 138 5.85 8.24 5.91
N HIS A 139 5.47 9.51 5.73
CA HIS A 139 4.10 9.87 5.35
C HIS A 139 3.71 9.27 3.98
N CYS A 140 4.60 9.31 2.98
CA CYS A 140 4.31 8.71 1.67
C CYS A 140 4.14 7.19 1.75
N PHE A 141 4.99 6.53 2.53
CA PHE A 141 4.91 5.08 2.76
C PHE A 141 3.61 4.73 3.47
N GLY A 142 3.32 5.39 4.59
CA GLY A 142 2.11 5.15 5.37
C GLY A 142 0.82 5.41 4.60
N TYR A 143 0.80 6.41 3.73
CA TYR A 143 -0.35 6.66 2.86
C TYR A 143 -0.53 5.58 1.79
N SER A 144 0.58 5.03 1.29
CA SER A 144 0.54 3.89 0.36
C SER A 144 0.04 2.63 1.06
N GLU A 145 0.38 2.44 2.34
CA GLU A 145 -0.13 1.37 3.18
C GLU A 145 -1.61 1.53 3.49
N LEU A 146 -2.06 2.75 3.80
CA LEU A 146 -3.48 3.08 3.94
C LEU A 146 -4.28 2.66 2.70
N LEU A 147 -3.81 3.08 1.51
CA LEU A 147 -4.45 2.71 0.25
C LEU A 147 -4.44 1.20 0.01
N LEU A 148 -3.32 0.53 0.31
CA LEU A 148 -3.25 -0.92 0.19
C LEU A 148 -4.31 -1.60 1.06
N GLN A 149 -4.41 -1.23 2.33
CA GLN A 149 -5.37 -1.86 3.25
C GLN A 149 -6.80 -1.68 2.77
N LEU A 150 -7.18 -0.48 2.32
CA LEU A 150 -8.50 -0.25 1.74
C LEU A 150 -8.76 -1.03 0.43
N ILE A 151 -7.71 -1.43 -0.31
CA ILE A 151 -7.84 -2.31 -1.49
C ILE A 151 -8.00 -3.78 -1.11
N LEU A 152 -7.47 -4.18 0.05
CA LEU A 152 -7.44 -5.57 0.51
C LEU A 152 -8.64 -5.94 1.42
N GLU A 153 -9.36 -4.96 1.95
CA GLU A 153 -10.67 -5.11 2.59
C GLU A 153 -11.73 -5.66 1.64
#